data_AF-A0A354PGE6-F1
#
_entry.id   AF-A0A354PGE6-F1
#
_cell.length_a   1.000
_cell.length_b   1.000
_cell.length_c   1.000
_cell.angle_alpha   90.00
_cell.angle_beta   90.00
_cell.angle_gamma   90.00
#
_symmetry.space_group_name_H-M   'P 1'
#
loop_
_entity.id
_entity.type
_entity.pdbx_description
1 polymer ?
#
loop_
_entity_poly.entity_id
_entity_poly.type
_entity_poly.pdbx_seq_one_letter_code
_entity_poly.pdbx_strand_id
1 'polypeptide(L)'
;MSTVTAPVTSGRVTQVIGSTFDIEFPSGHMPPIYNAVKITSEHKGVSLNLVGEVQQHLGGGRVRAIALGSTEGMMRGMEVIDTGKPVSVPVGKATLGRVFNVLGEPIDKRGPVSADDFWPIHRQAPPVNELSTNTEVFETGIKVVDLLTPFVRGGKAGLFGGAGLGKTVILTELIARIASSHGGYSVFAGVG
;
A
#
# COMPACT_ATOMS: atom_id res chain seq x y z
N MET A 1 -0.04 -25.34 -8.85
CA MET A 1 0.84 -24.64 -9.80
C MET A 1 2.08 -24.24 -9.04
N SER A 2 3.22 -24.84 -9.38
CA SER A 2 4.49 -24.68 -8.68
C SER A 2 4.99 -23.24 -8.81
N THR A 3 5.05 -22.52 -7.70
CA THR A 3 5.68 -21.19 -7.64
C THR A 3 7.17 -21.34 -7.87
N VAL A 4 7.61 -21.08 -9.11
CA VAL A 4 9.02 -20.90 -9.44
C VAL A 4 9.50 -19.69 -8.66
N THR A 5 10.25 -19.93 -7.59
CA THR A 5 10.93 -18.86 -6.85
C THR A 5 11.98 -18.28 -7.80
N ALA A 6 11.78 -17.06 -8.28
CA ALA A 6 12.79 -16.36 -9.05
C ALA A 6 14.11 -16.33 -8.26
N PRO A 7 15.28 -16.43 -8.91
CA PRO A 7 16.56 -16.40 -8.23
C PRO A 7 16.67 -15.14 -7.38
N VAL A 8 16.95 -15.34 -6.08
CA VAL A 8 17.10 -14.26 -5.10
C VAL A 8 18.28 -13.40 -5.54
N THR A 9 17.98 -12.22 -6.08
CA THR A 9 19.00 -11.29 -6.54
C THR A 9 19.31 -10.31 -5.41
N SER A 10 20.58 -10.25 -5.03
CA SER A 10 21.08 -9.30 -4.03
C SER A 10 21.79 -8.12 -4.69
N GLY A 11 21.56 -6.91 -4.19
CA GLY A 11 22.31 -5.70 -4.48
C GLY A 11 22.97 -5.12 -3.23
N ARG A 12 23.66 -3.98 -3.37
CA ARG A 12 24.28 -3.27 -2.25
C ARG A 12 23.88 -1.80 -2.20
N VAL A 13 23.63 -1.30 -1.00
CA VAL A 13 23.35 0.13 -0.79
C VAL A 13 24.58 0.96 -1.17
N THR A 14 24.42 1.90 -2.10
CA THR A 14 25.48 2.83 -2.50
C THR A 14 25.31 4.21 -1.87
N GLN A 15 24.07 4.63 -1.63
CA GLN A 15 23.76 5.94 -1.08
C GLN A 15 22.45 5.91 -0.26
N VAL A 16 22.35 6.75 0.76
CA VAL A 16 21.14 6.97 1.57
C VAL A 16 20.94 8.47 1.71
N ILE A 17 19.76 8.99 1.34
CA ILE A 17 19.38 10.40 1.44
C ILE A 17 17.94 10.47 1.97
N GLY A 18 17.80 10.84 3.24
CA GLY A 18 16.49 10.91 3.90
C GLY A 18 15.74 9.57 3.81
N SER A 19 14.56 9.58 3.16
CA SER A 19 13.72 8.40 2.92
C SER A 19 14.04 7.66 1.62
N THR A 20 15.07 8.06 0.88
CA THR A 20 15.48 7.43 -0.38
C THR A 20 16.85 6.78 -0.25
N PHE A 21 17.06 5.69 -0.96
CA PHE A 21 18.36 5.02 -1.01
C PHE A 21 18.61 4.42 -2.38
N ASP A 22 19.87 4.46 -2.80
CA ASP A 22 20.30 3.94 -4.09
C ASP A 22 20.99 2.59 -3.88
N ILE A 23 20.65 1.62 -4.73
CA ILE A 23 21.13 0.24 -4.65
C ILE A 23 21.79 -0.10 -5.98
N GLU A 24 22.97 -0.69 -5.92
CA GLU A 24 23.65 -1.26 -7.09
C GLU A 24 23.41 -2.76 -7.14
N PHE A 25 22.85 -3.23 -8.26
CA PHE A 25 22.66 -4.64 -8.56
C PHE A 25 23.65 -5.10 -9.64
N PRO A 26 24.03 -6.40 -9.65
CA PRO A 26 24.80 -6.96 -10.74
C PRO A 26 24.14 -6.72 -12.11
N SER A 27 24.95 -6.55 -13.15
CA SER A 27 24.45 -6.32 -14.51
C SER A 27 23.45 -7.40 -14.93
N GLY A 28 22.34 -6.97 -15.55
CA GLY A 28 21.25 -7.87 -15.98
C GLY A 28 20.27 -8.29 -14.90
N HIS A 29 20.50 -7.93 -13.63
CA HIS A 29 19.65 -8.32 -12.50
C HIS A 29 19.00 -7.13 -11.77
N MET A 30 18.80 -6.01 -12.48
CA MET A 30 18.09 -4.87 -11.88
C MET A 30 16.61 -5.19 -11.70
N PRO A 31 16.06 -5.01 -10.49
CA PRO A 31 14.63 -5.21 -10.27
C PRO A 31 13.79 -4.22 -11.10
N PRO A 32 12.61 -4.62 -11.59
CA PRO A 32 11.64 -3.71 -12.18
C PRO A 32 11.26 -2.57 -11.24
N ILE A 33 10.78 -1.46 -11.82
CA ILE A 33 10.11 -0.41 -11.05
C ILE A 33 8.89 -1.03 -10.35
N TYR A 34 8.63 -0.59 -9.12
CA TYR A 34 7.62 -1.08 -8.18
C TYR A 34 7.93 -2.42 -7.50
N ASN A 35 9.04 -3.09 -7.78
CA ASN A 35 9.45 -4.23 -6.97
C ASN A 35 9.82 -3.78 -5.55
N ALA A 36 9.42 -4.58 -4.57
CA ALA A 36 9.85 -4.42 -3.20
C ALA A 36 11.25 -5.00 -3.01
N VAL A 37 12.07 -4.28 -2.27
CA VAL A 37 13.42 -4.67 -1.87
C VAL A 37 13.48 -4.71 -0.34
N LYS A 38 14.21 -5.68 0.21
CA LYS A 38 14.29 -5.91 1.64
C LYS A 38 15.72 -5.81 2.15
N ILE A 39 15.89 -5.12 3.26
CA ILE A 39 17.13 -5.04 4.01
C ILE A 39 16.88 -5.67 5.37
N THR A 40 17.67 -6.67 5.72
CA THR A 40 17.69 -7.26 7.06
C THR A 40 19.13 -7.28 7.54
N SER A 41 19.41 -6.56 8.62
CA SER A 41 20.76 -6.45 9.17
C SER A 41 20.69 -6.38 10.69
N GLU A 42 21.68 -6.98 11.34
CA GLU A 42 21.90 -6.84 12.77
C GLU A 42 23.34 -6.37 12.97
N HIS A 43 23.52 -5.16 13.48
CA HIS A 43 24.85 -4.60 13.69
C HIS A 43 24.93 -3.91 15.05
N LYS A 44 25.87 -4.35 15.90
CA LYS A 44 26.13 -3.76 17.23
C LYS A 44 24.86 -3.61 18.09
N GLY A 45 23.95 -4.59 18.04
CA GLY A 45 22.70 -4.59 18.80
C GLY A 45 21.57 -3.77 18.18
N VAL A 46 21.78 -3.14 17.02
CA VAL A 46 20.72 -2.50 16.23
C VAL A 46 20.24 -3.49 15.16
N SER A 47 18.99 -3.93 15.28
CA SER A 47 18.32 -4.70 14.24
C SER A 47 17.58 -3.76 13.30
N LEU A 48 17.80 -3.93 12.00
CA LEU A 48 17.14 -3.22 10.93
C LEU A 48 16.37 -4.22 10.08
N ASN A 49 15.05 -4.03 9.98
CA ASN A 49 14.19 -4.74 9.05
C ASN A 49 13.40 -3.71 8.26
N LEU A 50 13.90 -3.36 7.08
CA LEU A 50 13.33 -2.31 6.24
C LEU A 50 12.90 -2.88 4.89
N VAL A 51 11.70 -2.49 4.47
CA VAL A 51 11.22 -2.69 3.11
C VAL A 51 11.29 -1.35 2.38
N GLY A 52 11.82 -1.36 1.17
CA GLY A 52 11.72 -0.25 0.24
C GLY A 52 11.08 -0.68 -1.08
N GLU A 53 10.72 0.28 -1.91
CA GLU A 53 10.15 0.06 -3.24
C GLU A 53 10.99 0.79 -4.29
N VAL A 54 11.37 0.07 -5.34
CA VAL A 54 12.11 0.65 -6.48
C VAL A 54 11.24 1.64 -7.23
N GLN A 55 11.69 2.89 -7.34
CA GLN A 55 10.96 3.96 -8.06
C GLN A 55 11.60 4.34 -9.39
N GLN A 56 12.92 4.17 -9.51
CA GLN A 56 13.64 4.67 -10.68
C GLN A 56 14.89 3.83 -10.97
N HIS A 57 15.19 3.65 -12.26
CA HIS A 57 16.49 3.16 -12.71
C HIS A 57 17.41 4.34 -13.00
N LEU A 58 18.59 4.37 -12.37
CA LEU A 58 19.58 5.45 -12.49
C LEU A 58 20.64 5.17 -13.55
N GLY A 59 20.66 3.96 -14.11
CA GLY A 59 21.68 3.49 -15.04
C GLY A 59 22.92 2.92 -14.36
N GLY A 60 23.70 2.14 -15.12
CA GLY A 60 24.90 1.48 -14.63
C GLY A 60 24.63 0.46 -13.51
N GLY A 61 23.52 -0.28 -13.58
CA GLY A 61 23.16 -1.27 -12.55
C GLY A 61 22.52 -0.68 -11.29
N ARG A 62 22.33 0.65 -11.23
CA ARG A 62 21.79 1.33 -10.04
C ARG A 62 20.31 1.62 -10.15
N VAL A 63 19.61 1.42 -9.03
CA VAL A 63 18.20 1.77 -8.86
C VAL A 63 18.04 2.67 -7.64
N ARG A 64 17.03 3.54 -7.65
CA ARG A 64 16.59 4.32 -6.50
C ARG A 64 15.34 3.71 -5.90
N ALA A 65 15.38 3.45 -4.61
CA ALA A 65 14.25 2.99 -3.83
C ALA A 65 13.79 4.05 -2.83
N ILE A 66 12.49 4.05 -2.53
CA ILE A 66 11.90 4.77 -1.40
C ILE A 66 11.73 3.79 -0.24
N ALA A 67 12.14 4.18 0.96
CA ALA A 67 11.94 3.43 2.18
C ALA A 67 10.47 3.52 2.64
N LEU A 68 9.86 2.38 2.95
CA LEU A 68 8.51 2.28 3.50
C LEU A 68 8.53 2.17 5.04
N GLY A 69 9.59 2.70 5.65
CA GLY A 69 9.87 2.68 7.08
C GLY A 69 11.06 3.59 7.40
N SER A 70 11.55 3.54 8.64
CA SER A 70 12.71 4.34 9.05
C SER A 70 14.00 3.87 8.36
N THR A 71 14.80 4.81 7.87
CA THR A 71 16.14 4.58 7.32
C THR A 71 17.25 4.70 8.37
N GLU A 72 16.88 4.92 9.64
CA GLU A 72 17.85 4.96 10.74
C GLU A 72 18.64 3.66 10.84
N GLY A 73 19.96 3.77 11.00
CA GLY A 73 20.86 2.63 11.03
C GLY A 73 21.22 2.05 9.66
N MET A 74 20.66 2.55 8.56
CA MET A 74 21.13 2.17 7.22
C MET A 74 22.56 2.63 6.97
N MET A 75 23.35 1.76 6.33
CA MET A 75 24.73 2.04 5.98
C MET A 75 25.00 1.64 4.53
N ARG A 76 25.96 2.32 3.89
CA ARG A 76 26.46 1.91 2.58
C ARG A 76 27.11 0.54 2.67
N GLY A 77 27.00 -0.23 1.60
CA GLY A 77 27.50 -1.60 1.51
C GLY A 77 26.57 -2.65 2.11
N MET A 78 25.48 -2.26 2.79
CA MET A 78 24.46 -3.20 3.25
C MET A 78 23.87 -3.97 2.08
N GLU A 79 23.64 -5.27 2.31
CA GLU A 79 22.99 -6.15 1.35
C GLU A 79 21.50 -5.82 1.26
N VAL A 80 20.99 -5.83 0.02
CA VAL A 80 19.58 -5.59 -0.29
C VAL A 80 19.08 -6.73 -1.15
N ILE A 81 17.98 -7.34 -0.76
CA ILE A 81 17.38 -8.47 -1.46
C ILE A 81 16.20 -7.99 -2.29
N ASP A 82 16.19 -8.27 -3.59
CA ASP A 82 14.97 -8.14 -4.40
C ASP A 82 13.98 -9.24 -4.03
N THR A 83 12.74 -8.84 -3.71
CA THR A 83 11.67 -9.80 -3.42
C THR A 83 11.06 -10.39 -4.69
N GLY A 84 11.38 -9.84 -5.85
CA GLY A 84 10.90 -10.28 -7.16
C GLY A 84 9.47 -9.84 -7.48
N LYS A 85 8.81 -9.11 -6.57
CA LYS A 85 7.42 -8.68 -6.73
C LYS A 85 7.15 -7.34 -6.00
N PRO A 86 6.07 -6.64 -6.33
CA PRO A 86 5.64 -5.47 -5.57
C PRO A 86 5.24 -5.81 -4.14
N VAL A 87 5.20 -4.77 -3.28
CA VAL A 87 4.57 -4.88 -1.97
C VAL A 87 3.17 -5.43 -2.14
N SER A 88 2.87 -6.50 -1.41
CA SER A 88 1.60 -7.22 -1.49
C SER A 88 0.96 -7.28 -0.12
N VAL A 89 -0.32 -6.95 -0.04
CA VAL A 89 -1.07 -6.81 1.22
C VAL A 89 -2.18 -7.87 1.30
N PRO A 90 -2.56 -8.32 2.51
CA PRO A 90 -3.62 -9.30 2.67
C PRO A 90 -4.96 -8.73 2.19
N VAL A 91 -5.79 -9.56 1.56
CA VAL A 91 -7.15 -9.20 1.13
C VAL A 91 -8.19 -10.22 1.59
N GLY A 92 -9.47 -9.91 1.37
CA GLY A 92 -10.59 -10.79 1.72
C GLY A 92 -11.18 -10.53 3.11
N LYS A 93 -12.12 -11.38 3.54
CA LYS A 93 -12.92 -11.14 4.77
C LYS A 93 -12.09 -11.16 6.06
N ALA A 94 -10.92 -11.81 6.05
CA ALA A 94 -10.02 -11.86 7.20
C ALA A 94 -9.45 -10.47 7.60
N THR A 95 -9.48 -9.49 6.68
CA THR A 95 -9.00 -8.13 6.94
C THR A 95 -10.02 -7.24 7.64
N LEU A 96 -11.28 -7.65 7.72
CA LEU A 96 -12.35 -6.85 8.30
C LEU A 96 -12.11 -6.59 9.79
N GLY A 97 -12.22 -5.33 10.20
CA GLY A 97 -12.04 -4.91 11.60
C GLY A 97 -10.59 -4.99 12.09
N ARG A 98 -9.62 -5.14 11.18
CA ARG A 98 -8.17 -5.11 11.46
C ARG A 98 -7.59 -3.76 11.04
N VAL A 99 -6.45 -3.40 11.64
CA VAL A 99 -5.68 -2.20 11.26
C VAL A 99 -4.32 -2.63 10.73
N PHE A 100 -3.94 -2.12 9.57
CA PHE A 100 -2.70 -2.49 8.88
C PHE A 100 -1.81 -1.28 8.62
N ASN A 101 -0.50 -1.50 8.57
CA ASN A 101 0.45 -0.54 7.99
C ASN A 101 0.50 -0.69 6.45
N VAL A 102 1.34 0.13 5.79
CA VAL A 102 1.51 0.13 4.32
C VAL A 102 2.02 -1.21 3.76
N LEU A 103 2.72 -2.00 4.57
CA LEU A 103 3.24 -3.32 4.20
C LEU A 103 2.20 -4.43 4.34
N GLY A 104 0.99 -4.11 4.83
CA GLY A 104 -0.05 -5.11 5.09
C GLY A 104 0.15 -5.86 6.41
N GLU A 105 1.00 -5.37 7.30
CA GLU A 105 1.23 -5.99 8.60
C GLU A 105 0.22 -5.46 9.62
N PRO A 106 -0.40 -6.33 10.45
CA PRO A 106 -1.37 -5.89 11.44
C PRO A 106 -0.70 -5.13 12.59
N ILE A 107 -1.19 -3.92 12.88
CA ILE A 107 -0.67 -3.04 13.94
C ILE A 107 -1.63 -2.90 15.13
N ASP A 108 -2.75 -3.61 15.11
CA ASP A 108 -3.80 -3.56 16.13
C ASP A 108 -3.55 -4.43 17.37
N LYS A 109 -2.40 -5.11 17.45
CA LYS A 109 -2.02 -6.04 18.54
C LYS A 109 -2.97 -7.24 18.71
N ARG A 110 -3.77 -7.59 17.70
CA ARG A 110 -4.71 -8.74 17.73
C ARG A 110 -4.13 -10.02 17.12
N GLY A 111 -2.81 -10.13 17.06
CA GLY A 111 -2.10 -11.25 16.45
C GLY A 111 -2.09 -11.20 14.90
N PRO A 112 -1.57 -12.25 14.24
CA PRO A 112 -1.50 -12.29 12.78
C PRO A 112 -2.89 -12.34 12.13
N VAL A 113 -2.94 -12.03 10.83
CA VAL A 113 -4.13 -12.20 9.98
C VAL A 113 -3.88 -13.39 9.07
N SER A 114 -4.74 -14.40 9.14
CA SER A 114 -4.73 -15.50 8.17
C SER A 114 -5.58 -15.11 6.97
N ALA A 115 -4.94 -14.55 5.95
CA ALA A 115 -5.59 -14.21 4.68
C ALA A 115 -5.29 -15.29 3.63
N ASP A 116 -6.31 -15.62 2.83
CA ASP A 116 -6.20 -16.63 1.77
C ASP A 116 -5.48 -16.09 0.52
N ASP A 117 -5.49 -14.77 0.35
CA ASP A 117 -4.95 -14.11 -0.84
C ASP A 117 -4.24 -12.80 -0.48
N PHE A 118 -3.25 -12.43 -1.30
CA PHE A 118 -2.43 -11.23 -1.16
C PHE A 118 -2.32 -10.54 -2.51
N TRP A 119 -2.69 -9.26 -2.55
CA TRP A 119 -2.69 -8.48 -3.80
C TRP A 119 -1.59 -7.42 -3.81
N PRO A 120 -0.95 -7.16 -4.97
CA PRO A 120 0.02 -6.09 -5.08
C PRO A 120 -0.65 -4.73 -4.94
N ILE A 121 0.03 -3.78 -4.30
CA ILE A 121 -0.49 -2.41 -4.13
C ILE A 121 -0.52 -1.62 -5.45
N HIS A 122 0.31 -2.01 -6.42
CA HIS A 122 0.33 -1.47 -7.77
C HIS A 122 -0.46 -2.35 -8.71
N ARG A 123 -1.55 -1.82 -9.27
CA ARG A 123 -2.40 -2.49 -10.27
C ARG A 123 -2.78 -1.50 -11.34
N GLN A 124 -2.91 -1.99 -12.57
CA GLN A 124 -3.44 -1.17 -13.65
C GLN A 124 -4.91 -0.83 -13.37
N ALA A 125 -5.31 0.36 -13.80
CA ALA A 125 -6.71 0.75 -13.79
C ALA A 125 -7.52 -0.18 -14.71
N PRO A 126 -8.83 -0.36 -14.44
CA PRO A 126 -9.70 -1.11 -15.34
C PRO A 126 -9.66 -0.53 -16.76
N PRO A 127 -9.63 -1.37 -17.81
CA PRO A 127 -9.68 -0.92 -19.19
C PRO A 127 -11.04 -0.29 -19.52
N VAL A 128 -11.06 0.55 -20.57
CA VAL A 128 -12.24 1.35 -20.94
C VAL A 128 -13.49 0.50 -21.22
N ASN A 129 -13.32 -0.70 -21.76
CA ASN A 129 -14.41 -1.63 -22.06
C ASN A 129 -15.05 -2.28 -20.81
N GLU A 130 -14.39 -2.20 -19.65
CA GLU A 130 -14.94 -2.64 -18.36
C GLU A 130 -15.63 -1.50 -17.59
N LEU A 131 -15.53 -0.26 -18.08
CA LEU A 131 -16.16 0.89 -17.43
C LEU A 131 -17.66 0.90 -17.72
N SER A 132 -18.46 1.06 -16.66
CA SER A 132 -19.90 1.28 -16.79
C SER A 132 -20.17 2.73 -17.19
N THR A 133 -21.02 2.92 -18.19
CA THR A 133 -21.59 4.23 -18.55
C THR A 133 -22.87 4.55 -17.79
N ASN A 134 -23.40 3.60 -17.00
CA ASN A 134 -24.62 3.79 -16.24
C ASN A 134 -24.32 4.59 -14.97
N THR A 135 -24.98 5.74 -14.86
CA THR A 135 -24.96 6.56 -13.65
C THR A 135 -26.07 6.10 -12.72
N GLU A 136 -25.69 5.42 -11.64
CA GLU A 136 -26.61 5.03 -10.57
C GLU A 136 -26.38 5.90 -9.34
N VAL A 137 -27.46 6.44 -8.77
CA VAL A 137 -27.39 7.18 -7.51
C VAL A 137 -27.09 6.19 -6.38
N PHE A 138 -26.16 6.59 -5.52
CA PHE A 138 -25.82 5.90 -4.29
C PHE A 138 -26.51 6.60 -3.12
N GLU A 139 -27.61 6.02 -2.64
CA GLU A 139 -28.38 6.57 -1.53
C GLU A 139 -27.61 6.41 -0.21
N THR A 140 -27.28 7.53 0.43
CA THR A 140 -26.49 7.52 1.67
C THR A 140 -27.35 7.41 2.92
N GLY A 141 -28.63 7.80 2.83
CA GLY A 141 -29.52 7.98 3.97
C GLY A 141 -29.32 9.31 4.71
N ILE A 142 -28.44 10.18 4.20
CA ILE A 142 -28.17 11.49 4.76
C ILE A 142 -28.89 12.53 3.90
N LYS A 143 -30.01 13.07 4.42
CA LYS A 143 -30.90 13.97 3.68
C LYS A 143 -30.19 15.09 2.91
N VAL A 144 -29.22 15.76 3.55
CA VAL A 144 -28.50 16.87 2.90
C VAL A 144 -27.63 16.39 1.74
N VAL A 145 -27.03 15.21 1.85
CA VAL A 145 -26.22 14.60 0.79
C VAL A 145 -27.14 14.12 -0.32
N ASP A 146 -28.16 13.33 0.00
CA ASP A 146 -29.03 12.72 -1.01
C ASP A 146 -29.87 13.76 -1.78
N LEU A 147 -30.24 14.87 -1.15
CA LEU A 147 -31.02 15.93 -1.79
C LEU A 147 -30.17 16.93 -2.60
N LEU A 148 -29.04 17.38 -2.04
CA LEU A 148 -28.28 18.50 -2.63
C LEU A 148 -27.06 18.05 -3.43
N THR A 149 -26.41 16.96 -3.00
CA THR A 149 -25.15 16.49 -3.58
C THR A 149 -25.13 14.95 -3.63
N PRO A 150 -26.05 14.31 -4.39
CA PRO A 150 -26.18 12.86 -4.39
C PRO A 150 -24.90 12.18 -4.87
N PHE A 151 -24.52 11.10 -4.21
CA PHE A 151 -23.37 10.31 -4.62
C PHE A 151 -23.72 9.42 -5.82
N VAL A 152 -22.73 9.14 -6.65
CA VAL A 152 -22.86 8.20 -7.78
C VAL A 152 -22.09 6.93 -7.43
N ARG A 153 -22.68 5.76 -7.66
CA ARG A 153 -22.02 4.47 -7.45
C ARG A 153 -20.77 4.38 -8.34
N GLY A 154 -19.63 4.03 -7.75
CA GLY A 154 -18.33 4.02 -8.44
C GLY A 154 -17.73 5.42 -8.67
N GLY A 155 -18.41 6.49 -8.25
CA GLY A 155 -17.93 7.85 -8.31
C GLY A 155 -16.91 8.20 -7.22
N LYS A 156 -16.32 9.39 -7.35
CA LYS A 156 -15.42 9.98 -6.34
C LYS A 156 -16.11 11.19 -5.71
N ALA A 157 -16.14 11.25 -4.39
CA ALA A 157 -16.68 12.38 -3.64
C ALA A 157 -15.59 13.03 -2.78
N GLY A 158 -15.60 14.35 -2.71
CA GLY A 158 -14.68 15.13 -1.87
C GLY A 158 -15.39 15.68 -0.63
N LEU A 159 -14.84 15.43 0.55
CA LEU A 159 -15.34 16.00 1.80
C LEU A 159 -14.41 17.12 2.28
N PHE A 160 -14.73 18.34 1.89
CA PHE A 160 -13.93 19.53 2.22
C PHE A 160 -14.36 20.12 3.57
N GLY A 161 -13.40 20.38 4.45
CA GLY A 161 -13.66 21.04 5.73
C GLY A 161 -12.44 21.17 6.62
N GLY A 162 -12.45 22.16 7.52
CA GLY A 162 -11.41 22.40 8.53
C GLY A 162 -11.46 21.44 9.73
N ALA A 163 -10.61 21.68 10.72
CA ALA A 163 -10.61 20.95 11.99
C ALA A 163 -11.95 21.16 12.73
N GLY A 164 -12.46 20.11 13.36
CA GLY A 164 -13.69 20.20 14.17
C GLY A 164 -15.01 20.27 13.41
N LEU A 165 -15.01 20.35 12.06
CA LEU A 165 -16.23 20.48 11.26
C LEU A 165 -17.01 19.16 11.03
N GLY A 166 -16.76 18.13 11.83
CA GLY A 166 -17.52 16.88 11.77
C GLY A 166 -17.19 15.93 10.62
N LYS A 167 -16.07 16.11 9.90
CA LYS A 167 -15.67 15.21 8.78
C LYS A 167 -15.62 13.74 9.19
N THR A 168 -14.98 13.45 10.32
CA THR A 168 -14.87 12.08 10.86
C THR A 168 -16.25 11.51 11.19
N VAL A 169 -17.15 12.32 11.75
CA VAL A 169 -18.51 11.91 12.09
C VAL A 169 -19.31 11.52 10.84
N ILE A 170 -19.22 12.33 9.78
CA ILE A 170 -19.87 12.03 8.49
C ILE A 170 -19.30 10.74 7.89
N LEU A 171 -17.98 10.56 7.91
CA LEU A 171 -17.35 9.33 7.41
C LEU A 171 -17.78 8.09 8.19
N THR A 172 -17.81 8.16 9.52
CA THR A 172 -18.25 7.03 10.36
C THR A 172 -19.73 6.71 10.15
N GLU A 173 -20.57 7.71 9.96
CA GLU A 173 -22.00 7.51 9.65
C GLU A 173 -22.18 6.85 8.28
N LEU A 174 -21.44 7.29 7.26
CA LEU A 174 -21.45 6.66 5.94
C LEU A 174 -21.06 5.17 6.02
N ILE A 175 -20.00 4.84 6.77
CA ILE A 175 -19.59 3.44 6.98
C ILE A 175 -20.73 2.63 7.62
N ALA A 176 -21.36 3.17 8.66
CA ALA A 176 -22.47 2.49 9.35
C ALA A 176 -23.68 2.26 8.41
N ARG A 177 -24.02 3.24 7.56
CA ARG A 177 -25.13 3.15 6.59
C ARG A 177 -24.83 2.17 5.45
N ILE A 178 -23.59 2.12 4.96
CA ILE A 178 -23.17 1.16 3.93
C ILE A 178 -23.31 -0.28 4.45
N ALA A 179 -22.82 -0.53 5.67
CA ALA A 179 -22.88 -1.85 6.28
C ALA A 179 -24.32 -2.30 6.57
N SER A 180 -25.18 -1.41 7.06
CA SER A 180 -26.56 -1.73 7.45
C SER A 180 -27.56 -1.80 6.29
N SER A 181 -27.47 -0.89 5.32
CA SER A 181 -28.48 -0.75 4.25
C SER A 181 -28.08 -1.37 2.91
N HIS A 182 -26.79 -1.52 2.64
CA HIS A 182 -26.30 -1.94 1.31
C HIS A 182 -25.55 -3.28 1.33
N GLY A 183 -25.33 -3.87 2.50
CA GLY A 183 -24.58 -5.12 2.65
C GLY A 183 -23.12 -5.03 2.17
N GLY A 184 -22.59 -3.82 2.04
CA GLY A 184 -21.24 -3.55 1.56
C GLY A 184 -20.22 -3.51 2.68
N TYR A 185 -18.94 -3.67 2.32
CA TYR A 185 -17.82 -3.41 3.22
C TYR A 185 -17.24 -2.02 2.98
N SER A 186 -16.65 -1.43 4.00
CA SER A 186 -15.92 -0.16 3.90
C SER A 186 -14.47 -0.35 4.28
N VAL A 187 -13.59 0.36 3.59
CA VAL A 187 -12.16 0.43 3.88
C VAL A 187 -11.83 1.89 4.16
N PHE A 188 -11.15 2.14 5.27
CA PHE A 188 -10.66 3.48 5.61
C PHE A 188 -9.14 3.51 5.46
N ALA A 189 -8.63 4.45 4.64
CA ALA A 189 -7.21 4.71 4.48
C ALA A 189 -6.85 6.03 5.18
N GLY A 190 -6.20 5.94 6.34
CA GLY A 190 -5.69 7.09 7.07
C GLY A 190 -4.36 7.55 6.50
N VAL A 191 -4.39 8.45 5.50
CA VAL A 191 -3.19 9.03 4.89
C VAL A 191 -2.81 10.30 5.64
N GLY A 192 -1.70 10.26 6.39
CA GLY A 192 -1.21 11.35 7.23
C GLY A 192 0.12 11.01 7.88
#